data_AF-A0AAE2QY50-F1
#
_entry.id   AF-A0AAE2QY50-F1
#
_cell.length_a   1.000
_cell.length_b   1.000
_cell.length_c   1.000
_cell.angle_alpha   90.00
_cell.angle_beta   90.00
_cell.angle_gamma   90.00
#
_symmetry.space_group_name_H-M   'P 1'
#
loop_
_entity.id
_entity.type
_entity.pdbx_description
1 polymer ?
#
loop_
_entity_poly.entity_id
_entity_poly.type
_entity_poly.pdbx_seq_one_letter_code
_entity_poly.pdbx_strand_id
1 'polypeptide(L)' 'MKGWFQLNDSPVPTLYGTVTTGDTWKFGLFQRQAKNVQKDINTYAVPNDLSQVLSILFGVTLSQPVDSAR' A
#
# COMPACT_ATOMS: atom_id res chain seq x y z
N MET A 1 3.54 6.06 -24.16
CA MET A 1 3.90 6.61 -22.84
C MET A 1 2.72 7.39 -22.28
N LYS A 2 1.80 6.78 -21.52
CA LYS A 2 0.57 7.45 -21.04
C LYS A 2 0.16 7.09 -19.59
N GLY A 3 0.91 6.24 -18.88
CA GLY A 3 0.49 5.71 -17.57
C GLY A 3 0.99 6.46 -16.33
N TRP A 4 2.11 7.18 -16.41
CA TRP A 4 2.80 7.70 -15.21
C TRP A 4 2.26 9.03 -14.68
N PHE A 5 1.55 9.82 -15.49
CA PHE A 5 1.04 11.14 -15.11
C PHE A 5 -0.34 11.12 -14.45
N GLN A 6 -1.11 10.03 -14.59
CA GLN A 6 -2.45 9.91 -13.99
C GLN A 6 -2.43 9.73 -12.47
N LEU A 7 -1.25 9.53 -11.86
CA LEU A 7 -1.14 9.30 -10.43
C LEU A 7 -1.45 10.56 -9.60
N ASN A 8 -1.30 11.76 -10.16
CA ASN A 8 -1.48 13.01 -9.42
C ASN A 8 -2.96 13.40 -9.25
N ASP A 9 -3.82 13.02 -10.21
CA ASP A 9 -5.25 13.41 -10.24
C ASP A 9 -6.19 12.26 -9.85
N SER A 10 -5.65 11.17 -9.29
CA SER A 10 -6.46 10.03 -8.84
C SER A 10 -7.35 10.47 -7.66
N PRO A 11 -8.66 10.16 -7.68
CA PRO A 11 -9.58 10.50 -6.59
C PRO A 11 -9.29 9.70 -5.30
N VAL A 12 -8.41 8.70 -5.36
CA VAL A 12 -8.07 7.83 -4.23
C VAL A 12 -7.15 8.60 -3.26
N PRO A 13 -7.62 9.03 -2.08
CA PRO A 13 -6.89 9.95 -1.21
C PRO A 13 -5.69 9.31 -0.50
N THR A 14 -5.76 7.99 -0.26
CA THR A 14 -4.74 7.20 0.44
C THR A 14 -4.35 5.99 -0.38
N LEU A 15 -3.06 5.79 -0.60
CA LEU A 15 -2.53 4.57 -1.21
C LEU A 15 -1.90 3.68 -0.15
N TYR A 16 -2.30 2.42 -0.10
CA TYR A 16 -1.63 1.41 0.70
C TYR A 16 -0.60 0.67 -0.14
N GLY A 17 0.56 0.37 0.43
CA GLY A 17 1.62 -0.32 -0.28
C GLY A 17 2.77 -0.74 0.61
N THR A 18 3.88 -1.09 -0.01
CA THR A 18 5.09 -1.54 0.67
C THR A 18 6.29 -0.70 0.25
N VAL A 19 7.21 -0.50 1.19
CA VAL A 19 8.57 0.00 0.94
C VAL A 19 9.50 -1.19 1.11
N THR A 20 10.28 -1.50 0.08
CA THR A 20 11.13 -2.68 0.07
C THR A 20 12.58 -2.31 -0.22
N THR A 21 13.51 -3.05 0.37
CA THR A 21 14.96 -2.96 0.07
C THR A 21 15.49 -4.31 -0.42
N GLY A 22 14.71 -4.98 -1.27
CA GLY A 22 14.92 -6.37 -1.67
C GLY A 22 14.14 -7.32 -0.77
N ASP A 23 14.86 -8.08 0.04
CA ASP A 23 14.29 -9.17 0.86
C ASP A 23 13.57 -8.66 2.11
N THR A 24 13.67 -7.36 2.41
CA THR A 24 13.02 -6.74 3.57
C THR A 24 11.89 -5.82 3.14
N TRP A 25 10.71 -6.04 3.69
CA TRP A 25 9.47 -5.38 3.36
C TRP A 25 8.91 -4.66 4.60
N LYS A 26 8.50 -3.41 4.42
CA LYS A 26 7.72 -2.66 5.40
C LYS A 26 6.44 -2.16 4.74
N PHE A 27 5.33 -2.22 5.44
CA PHE A 27 4.08 -1.67 4.94
C PHE A 27 3.98 -0.18 5.23
N GLY A 28 3.19 0.52 4.43
CA GLY A 28 2.94 1.93 4.67
C GLY A 28 1.72 2.43 3.89
N LEU A 29 1.30 3.62 4.26
CA LEU A 29 0.29 4.38 3.54
C LEU A 29 0.86 5.71 3.07
N PHE A 30 0.43 6.14 1.90
CA PHE A 30 0.75 7.44 1.34
C PHE A 30 -0.51 8.31 1.30
N GLN A 31 -0.52 9.35 2.11
CA GLN A 31 -1.57 10.37 2.13
C GLN A 31 -1.24 11.42 1.06
N ARG A 32 -1.97 11.38 -0.05
CA ARG A 32 -1.62 12.19 -1.24
C ARG A 32 -1.69 13.69 -0.98
N GLN A 33 -2.77 14.15 -0.34
CA GLN A 33 -3.00 15.57 -0.07
C GLN A 33 -1.90 16.16 0.83
N ALA A 34 -1.53 15.44 1.89
CA ALA A 34 -0.48 15.85 2.81
C ALA A 34 0.94 15.56 2.29
N LYS A 35 1.07 14.84 1.17
CA LYS A 35 2.34 14.27 0.65
C LYS A 35 3.13 13.55 1.75
N ASN A 36 2.42 12.86 2.64
CA ASN A 36 2.99 12.22 3.82
C ASN A 36 3.00 10.69 3.64
N VAL A 37 4.13 10.07 3.97
CA VAL A 37 4.26 8.60 4.02
C VAL A 37 4.32 8.19 5.48
N GLN A 38 3.36 7.36 5.90
CA GLN A 38 3.40 6.70 7.20
C GLN A 38 3.83 5.25 6.98
N LYS A 39 4.80 4.79 7.76
CA LYS A 39 5.35 3.44 7.67
C LYS A 39 4.98 2.68 8.93
N ASP A 40 4.61 1.42 8.76
CA ASP A 40 4.50 0.48 9.88
C ASP A 40 5.89 0.30 10.52
N ILE A 41 5.88 0.06 11.83
CA ILE A 41 7.07 -0.28 12.61
C ILE A 41 7.57 -1.69 12.25
N ASN A 42 6.66 -2.58 11.89
CA ASN A 42 6.97 -3.97 11.58
C ASN A 42 7.77 -4.11 10.29
N THR A 43 8.65 -5.11 10.30
CA THR A 43 9.56 -5.41 9.20
C THR A 43 9.47 -6.90 8.92
N TYR A 44 9.28 -7.26 7.66
CA TYR A 44 9.04 -8.64 7.22
C TYR A 44 10.14 -9.05 6.25
N ALA A 45 10.77 -10.19 6.48
CA ALA A 45 11.75 -10.79 5.60
C ALA A 45 11.06 -11.72 4.60
N VAL A 46 11.15 -11.45 3.31
CA VAL A 46 10.59 -12.30 2.24
C VAL A 46 11.73 -13.13 1.65
N PRO A 47 11.58 -14.47 1.51
CA PRO A 47 10.33 -15.24 1.57
C PRO A 47 9.92 -15.77 2.95
N ASN A 48 10.74 -15.60 3.99
CA ASN A 48 10.51 -16.24 5.30
C ASN A 48 9.14 -15.90 5.93
N ASP A 49 8.72 -14.64 5.82
CA ASP A 49 7.48 -14.10 6.37
C ASP A 49 6.38 -13.99 5.31
N LEU A 50 6.49 -14.72 4.20
CA LEU A 50 5.58 -14.61 3.05
C LEU A 50 4.11 -14.78 3.45
N SER A 51 3.81 -15.73 4.34
CA SER A 51 2.43 -15.95 4.80
C SER A 51 1.86 -14.69 5.45
N GLN A 52 2.63 -14.03 6.32
CA GLN A 52 2.19 -12.81 7.00
C GLN A 52 2.06 -11.62 6.05
N VAL A 53 3.02 -11.47 5.13
CA VAL A 53 2.98 -10.46 4.07
C VAL A 53 1.72 -10.62 3.21
N LEU A 54 1.40 -11.85 2.78
CA LEU A 54 0.20 -12.14 2.00
C LEU A 54 -1.08 -11.89 2.80
N SER A 55 -1.14 -12.28 4.09
CA SER A 55 -2.28 -11.99 4.94
C SER A 55 -2.56 -10.49 5.08
N ILE A 56 -1.52 -9.66 5.21
CA ILE A 56 -1.65 -8.20 5.26
C ILE A 56 -2.15 -7.66 3.91
N LEU A 57 -1.56 -8.10 2.80
CA LEU A 57 -1.98 -7.68 1.46
C LEU A 57 -3.43 -8.03 1.17
N PHE A 58 -3.86 -9.25 1.50
CA PHE A 58 -5.25 -9.67 1.37
C PHE A 58 -6.16 -8.90 2.31
N GLY A 59 -5.75 -8.67 3.56
CA GLY A 59 -6.50 -7.85 4.51
C GLY A 59 -6.78 -6.45 3.96
N VAL A 60 -5.77 -5.77 3.40
CA VAL A 60 -5.91 -4.43 2.85
C VAL A 60 -6.74 -4.41 1.55
N THR A 61 -6.55 -5.40 0.67
CA THR A 61 -7.17 -5.43 -0.66
C THR A 61 -8.61 -5.93 -0.61
N LEU A 62 -8.93 -6.91 0.23
CA LEU A 62 -10.25 -7.51 0.35
C LEU A 62 -11.15 -6.80 1.35
N SER A 63 -10.59 -6.01 2.27
CA SER A 63 -11.36 -5.22 3.25
C SER A 63 -11.63 -3.78 2.78
N GLN A 64 -11.47 -3.49 1.49
CA GLN A 64 -12.02 -2.25 0.93
C GLN A 64 -13.55 -2.32 1.14
N PRO A 65 -14.19 -1.35 1.82
CA PRO A 65 -15.62 -1.18 1.65
C PRO A 65 -15.82 -1.01 0.14
N VAL A 66 -16.63 -1.86 -0.48
CA VAL A 66 -17.21 -1.52 -1.79
C VAL A 66 -17.77 -0.12 -1.59
N ASP A 67 -17.28 0.84 -2.36
CA ASP A 67 -17.88 2.16 -2.49
C ASP A 67 -19.33 1.95 -2.96
N SER A 68 -20.20 1.67 -1.99
CA SER A 68 -21.64 1.72 -2.12
C SER A 68 -21.95 3.20 -2.10
N ALA A 69 -22.19 3.75 -3.29
CA ALA A 69 -22.52 5.15 -3.59
C ALA A 69 -21.35 6.10 -3.88
N ARG A 70 -20.83 6.06 -5.11
CA ARG A 70 -21.04 7.14 -6.09
C ARG A 70 -20.55 6.79 -7.50
#